data_AF-A0A072PUK7-F1
#
_entry.id   AF-A0A072PUK7-F1
#
_cell.length_a   1.000
_cell.length_b   1.000
_cell.length_c   1.000
_cell.angle_alpha   90.00
_cell.angle_beta   90.00
_cell.angle_gamma   90.00
#
_symmetry.space_group_name_H-M   'P 1'
#
loop_
_entity.id
_entity.type
_entity.pdbx_description
1 polymer ?
#
loop_
_entity_poly.entity_id
_entity_poly.type
_entity_poly.pdbx_seq_one_letter_code
_entity_poly.pdbx_strand_id
1 'polypeptide(L)'
;MPHIDLFSLNPIAETFNTQPPFGWIFDDLPDAVFPTLPSFSNAPALASSQPLQNTEMQPFRTTEDVPGGLGLGKLATTPAPGKDTTSSEDLWSGDCTPFHSQRSVLPDFGRVDETPPAATHCASVQITPSMRMKILESVQGPLNCGAWPKAEWNPGSTQEEYYITAQLLQGTHGYCSGSKRLLETAECWRSALVNTAKSTGLFNYEPAQHLLSECKSAEERWKVWIGQERRRRLSWAVYEYDSSVSYLHNIRPYVTVGDMILDLPSSPPHWEAETAYSWAALHPWGPGPKYSAFRSTIRHFFDGTADPLSRLDEDNQRLPIMLTLIRMLWTVKEIRRSPICDLIDNSHWVNDARSLLKGINMFQESIVSLTASAKCTVDQILQAVRRAQMVHLAHLYGAGDLLDLVYVMIRQSPARDTAQERLRQWAKHDARRVRHVAFHAAQILALVRHWPGNAPLESFNVFHAGVVLCCMCVLLPSNQTSEVVFPRARADDAVRLDHLAMDQNDPRMNSIQAWVRDGGHRTVCIFGINDLTITMAQRQVLELTAEILGNMQVWGVSQYFRKIILDLSRKTPWDGVRPAFLRVEKA
;
A
#
# COMPACT_ATOMS: atom_id res chain seq x y z
N MET A 1 26.08 6.88 -0.33
CA MET A 1 24.99 6.44 -1.22
C MET A 1 23.71 7.06 -0.73
N PRO A 2 22.89 7.65 -1.61
CA PRO A 2 21.70 8.38 -1.17
C PRO A 2 20.66 7.41 -0.60
N HIS A 3 19.88 7.92 0.35
CA HIS A 3 18.80 7.27 1.06
C HIS A 3 17.97 6.33 0.17
N ILE A 4 17.86 5.06 0.55
CA ILE A 4 16.75 4.20 0.10
C ILE A 4 15.81 4.09 1.27
N ASP A 5 15.05 5.16 1.44
CA ASP A 5 13.73 5.05 2.02
C ASP A 5 12.80 4.98 0.81
N LEU A 6 12.11 3.85 0.63
CA LEU A 6 11.18 3.61 -0.48
C LEU A 6 10.09 4.69 -0.57
N PHE A 7 9.93 5.50 0.46
CA PHE A 7 8.92 6.53 0.58
C PHE A 7 9.48 7.95 0.72
N SER A 8 10.80 8.09 0.94
CA SER A 8 11.53 9.31 0.58
C SER A 8 11.98 9.32 -0.89
N LEU A 9 11.65 8.29 -1.67
CA LEU A 9 11.65 8.36 -3.13
C LEU A 9 10.58 9.39 -3.56
N ASN A 10 10.91 10.68 -3.46
CA ASN A 10 10.43 11.71 -4.36
C ASN A 10 11.14 11.44 -5.69
N PRO A 11 10.49 10.88 -6.74
CA PRO A 11 10.99 11.11 -8.06
C PRO A 11 10.81 12.60 -8.32
N ILE A 12 11.83 13.23 -8.85
CA ILE A 12 11.67 14.56 -9.40
C ILE A 12 10.49 14.53 -10.38
N ALA A 13 9.46 15.30 -10.03
CA ALA A 13 8.26 15.47 -10.83
C ALA A 13 8.63 16.16 -12.15
N GLU A 14 8.32 15.54 -13.29
CA GLU A 14 7.61 16.17 -14.42
C GLU A 14 7.44 15.17 -15.60
N THR A 15 6.17 14.91 -15.93
CA THR A 15 5.56 14.57 -17.23
C THR A 15 6.37 13.74 -18.26
N PHE A 16 5.98 12.47 -18.44
CA PHE A 16 6.19 11.74 -19.70
C PHE A 16 4.89 11.81 -20.52
N ASN A 17 4.84 12.75 -21.46
CA ASN A 17 3.83 12.75 -22.51
C ASN A 17 4.52 12.53 -23.85
N THR A 18 5.02 11.30 -24.07
CA THR A 18 5.40 10.83 -25.40
C THR A 18 4.76 9.48 -25.61
N GLN A 19 3.68 9.46 -26.39
CA GLN A 19 3.12 8.23 -26.95
C GLN A 19 4.22 7.51 -27.76
N PRO A 20 4.50 6.21 -27.53
CA PRO A 20 5.23 5.44 -28.51
C PRO A 20 4.35 5.23 -29.75
N PRO A 21 4.92 5.25 -30.96
CA PRO A 21 4.16 5.21 -32.21
C PRO A 21 3.79 3.77 -32.57
N PHE A 22 3.10 3.05 -31.71
CA PHE A 22 2.56 1.73 -32.06
C PHE A 22 1.21 1.51 -31.38
N GLY A 23 0.15 1.71 -32.16
CA GLY A 23 -1.22 1.41 -31.75
C GLY A 23 -1.42 -0.09 -31.62
N TRP A 24 -1.61 -0.54 -30.38
CA TRP A 24 -2.11 -1.88 -30.06
C TRP A 24 -3.22 -1.69 -29.03
N ILE A 25 -4.45 -1.88 -29.51
CA ILE A 25 -5.68 -1.87 -28.71
C ILE A 25 -5.79 -3.26 -28.07
N PHE A 26 -5.76 -3.35 -26.74
CA PHE A 26 -6.20 -4.52 -25.98
C PHE A 26 -7.04 -4.07 -24.79
N ASP A 27 -8.06 -4.88 -24.47
CA ASP A 27 -9.21 -4.51 -23.65
C ASP A 27 -8.86 -3.92 -22.28
N ASP A 28 -9.49 -2.79 -21.97
CA ASP A 28 -9.39 -2.02 -20.73
C ASP A 28 -10.13 -2.69 -19.56
N LEU A 29 -9.74 -3.94 -19.26
CA LEU A 29 -10.35 -4.75 -18.20
C LEU A 29 -9.50 -4.71 -16.91
N PRO A 30 -10.12 -4.59 -15.72
CA PRO A 30 -9.41 -4.59 -14.42
C PRO A 30 -8.60 -5.86 -14.11
N ASP A 31 -8.78 -6.92 -14.91
CA ASP A 31 -8.17 -8.25 -14.70
C ASP A 31 -6.64 -8.26 -14.71
N ALA A 32 -6.02 -7.25 -15.33
CA ALA A 32 -4.57 -7.13 -15.40
C ALA A 32 -3.92 -6.70 -14.06
N VAL A 33 -4.62 -5.89 -13.26
CA VAL A 33 -4.09 -5.35 -12.00
C VAL A 33 -4.51 -6.20 -10.81
N PHE A 34 -5.70 -6.76 -10.86
CA PHE A 34 -6.22 -7.60 -9.80
C PHE A 34 -6.36 -9.02 -10.38
N PRO A 35 -5.51 -9.99 -10.01
CA PRO A 35 -5.67 -11.35 -10.50
C PRO A 35 -6.91 -12.02 -9.90
N THR A 36 -7.44 -13.04 -10.56
CA THR A 36 -8.53 -13.87 -10.03
C THR A 36 -7.98 -14.82 -8.97
N LEU A 37 -8.46 -14.72 -7.73
CA LEU A 37 -8.29 -15.80 -6.77
C LEU A 37 -9.31 -16.90 -7.13
N PRO A 38 -8.91 -18.18 -7.25
CA PRO A 38 -9.85 -19.26 -7.48
C PRO A 38 -10.89 -19.30 -6.36
N SER A 39 -12.17 -19.23 -6.74
CA SER A 39 -13.27 -19.33 -5.80
C SER A 39 -13.39 -20.78 -5.31
N PHE A 40 -12.91 -21.07 -4.11
CA PHE A 40 -13.29 -22.29 -3.39
C PHE A 40 -14.69 -22.09 -2.80
N SER A 41 -15.71 -22.14 -3.65
CA SER A 41 -17.11 -22.03 -3.25
C SER A 41 -17.90 -23.09 -4.00
N ASN A 42 -17.73 -24.34 -3.58
CA ASN A 42 -18.67 -25.43 -3.78
C ASN A 42 -18.52 -26.41 -2.61
N ALA A 43 -18.82 -25.95 -1.39
CA ALA A 43 -19.17 -26.88 -0.32
C ALA A 43 -20.71 -27.01 -0.36
N PRO A 44 -21.26 -28.17 -0.77
CA PRO A 44 -22.70 -28.38 -0.63
C PRO A 44 -23.05 -28.36 0.85
N ALA A 45 -24.20 -27.76 1.18
CA ALA A 45 -24.78 -27.82 2.52
C ALA A 45 -24.90 -29.31 2.94
N LEU A 46 -24.05 -29.76 3.84
CA LEU A 46 -24.10 -31.12 4.37
C LEU A 46 -25.23 -31.19 5.40
N ALA A 47 -26.34 -31.76 4.93
CA ALA A 47 -27.43 -32.22 5.78
C ALA A 47 -26.93 -33.32 6.74
N SER A 48 -27.31 -33.17 8.01
CA SER A 48 -27.48 -34.18 9.07
C SER A 48 -26.80 -35.56 8.91
N SER A 49 -25.80 -35.78 9.76
CA SER A 49 -25.54 -37.00 10.57
C SER A 49 -25.62 -38.40 9.94
N GLN A 50 -24.47 -39.05 9.79
CA GLN A 50 -24.24 -40.45 10.21
C GLN A 50 -22.76 -40.64 10.62
N PRO A 51 -22.44 -41.46 11.65
CA PRO A 51 -21.06 -41.69 12.08
C PRO A 51 -20.39 -42.71 11.16
N LEU A 52 -19.32 -42.30 10.47
CA LEU A 52 -18.48 -43.22 9.70
C LEU A 52 -17.48 -43.91 10.63
N GLN A 53 -17.52 -45.24 10.60
CA GLN A 53 -16.68 -46.17 11.33
C GLN A 53 -15.19 -46.00 10.99
N ASN A 54 -14.35 -46.26 11.99
CA ASN A 54 -12.90 -46.34 11.90
C ASN A 54 -12.45 -47.24 10.75
N THR A 55 -11.68 -46.67 9.82
CA THR A 55 -10.81 -47.44 8.93
C THR A 55 -9.37 -46.99 9.20
N GLU A 56 -8.60 -47.87 9.82
CA GLU A 56 -7.16 -47.70 10.08
C GLU A 56 -6.41 -47.45 8.76
N MET A 57 -5.66 -46.34 8.67
CA MET A 57 -4.68 -46.13 7.61
C MET A 57 -3.31 -46.67 8.05
N GLN A 58 -2.78 -47.63 7.30
CA GLN A 58 -1.45 -48.19 7.48
C GLN A 58 -0.34 -47.18 7.12
N PRO A 59 0.84 -47.26 7.78
CA PRO A 59 1.95 -46.34 7.52
C PRO A 59 2.67 -46.64 6.20
N PHE A 60 2.93 -45.59 5.42
CA PHE A 60 3.73 -45.63 4.19
C PHE A 60 5.20 -45.96 4.51
N ARG A 61 5.75 -46.97 3.81
CA ARG A 61 7.16 -47.36 3.83
C ARG A 61 8.00 -46.42 2.98
N THR A 62 9.13 -45.99 3.54
CA THR A 62 10.28 -45.38 2.86
C THR A 62 11.06 -46.43 2.06
N THR A 63 11.46 -46.11 0.83
CA THR A 63 12.51 -46.86 0.12
C THR A 63 13.53 -45.87 -0.42
N GLU A 64 14.67 -45.83 0.28
CA GLU A 64 15.98 -45.50 -0.28
C GLU A 64 16.35 -46.54 -1.34
N ASP A 65 17.00 -46.14 -2.44
CA ASP A 65 18.22 -46.78 -2.94
C ASP A 65 18.77 -46.07 -4.20
N VAL A 66 20.08 -45.80 -4.13
CA VAL A 66 21.00 -45.35 -5.20
C VAL A 66 21.88 -46.57 -5.55
N PRO A 67 22.25 -46.81 -6.83
CA PRO A 67 23.65 -46.65 -7.26
C PRO A 67 23.78 -46.25 -8.75
N GLY A 68 24.83 -45.63 -9.31
CA GLY A 68 26.17 -45.25 -8.87
C GLY A 68 27.05 -45.04 -10.13
N GLY A 69 28.00 -44.10 -10.06
CA GLY A 69 29.34 -44.17 -10.71
C GLY A 69 29.52 -43.96 -12.24
N LEU A 70 30.52 -43.12 -12.57
CA LEU A 70 31.38 -43.02 -13.78
C LEU A 70 31.48 -41.53 -14.19
N GLY A 71 32.62 -40.86 -14.38
CA GLY A 71 34.04 -41.18 -14.36
C GLY A 71 34.80 -39.91 -14.80
N LEU A 72 35.97 -39.66 -14.21
CA LEU A 72 36.87 -38.54 -14.53
C LEU A 72 37.44 -38.65 -15.96
N GLY A 73 37.47 -37.54 -16.70
CA GLY A 73 38.17 -37.40 -17.98
C GLY A 73 38.76 -35.99 -18.17
N LYS A 74 40.09 -35.90 -18.15
CA LYS A 74 40.90 -34.72 -18.54
C LYS A 74 40.86 -34.50 -20.06
N LEU A 75 40.94 -33.25 -20.52
CA LEU A 75 41.61 -32.68 -21.71
C LEU A 75 41.06 -31.24 -21.89
N ALA A 76 41.73 -30.19 -22.35
CA ALA A 76 43.10 -29.85 -22.72
C ALA A 76 43.16 -28.30 -22.81
N THR A 77 44.36 -27.76 -22.63
CA THR A 77 44.74 -26.34 -22.65
C THR A 77 44.86 -25.72 -24.05
N THR A 78 44.87 -24.36 -24.06
CA THR A 78 45.45 -23.38 -25.04
C THR A 78 44.45 -22.60 -25.93
N PRO A 79 44.80 -21.40 -26.44
CA PRO A 79 45.21 -20.19 -25.71
C PRO A 79 44.48 -18.90 -26.19
N ALA A 80 44.61 -17.81 -25.44
CA ALA A 80 44.16 -16.46 -25.81
C ALA A 80 45.06 -15.78 -26.87
N PRO A 81 44.57 -14.72 -27.54
CA PRO A 81 45.41 -13.63 -28.00
C PRO A 81 45.09 -12.33 -27.24
N GLY A 82 46.14 -11.65 -26.80
CA GLY A 82 46.08 -10.32 -26.22
C GLY A 82 46.56 -9.23 -27.19
N LYS A 83 46.78 -8.06 -26.57
CA LYS A 83 47.22 -6.74 -27.10
C LYS A 83 46.10 -5.90 -27.68
N ASP A 84 46.06 -4.58 -27.53
CA ASP A 84 46.72 -3.54 -26.73
C ASP A 84 46.15 -2.23 -27.33
N THR A 85 45.83 -1.20 -26.54
CA THR A 85 46.08 0.24 -26.85
C THR A 85 45.44 1.18 -25.80
N THR A 86 46.29 1.63 -24.88
CA THR A 86 46.54 3.02 -24.45
C THR A 86 45.47 4.13 -24.60
N SER A 87 45.08 4.69 -23.44
CA SER A 87 44.97 6.11 -23.04
C SER A 87 44.39 7.19 -23.98
N SER A 88 43.44 7.98 -23.47
CA SER A 88 43.58 9.45 -23.33
C SER A 88 42.47 10.02 -22.45
N GLU A 89 42.87 10.91 -21.54
CA GLU A 89 42.04 11.78 -20.72
C GLU A 89 41.43 12.95 -21.52
N ASP A 90 40.40 13.54 -20.91
CA ASP A 90 40.06 14.97 -20.84
C ASP A 90 39.26 15.74 -21.90
N LEU A 91 38.55 16.73 -21.33
CA LEU A 91 37.81 17.87 -21.85
C LEU A 91 36.34 17.62 -22.20
N TRP A 92 35.43 18.28 -21.46
CA TRP A 92 34.60 19.37 -21.98
C TRP A 92 34.02 20.21 -20.82
N SER A 93 34.56 21.42 -20.66
CA SER A 93 33.95 22.55 -19.97
C SER A 93 32.88 23.20 -20.86
N GLY A 94 31.83 23.77 -20.27
CA GLY A 94 30.85 24.58 -21.02
C GLY A 94 29.86 25.30 -20.11
N ASP A 95 29.93 26.63 -20.13
CA ASP A 95 29.26 27.62 -19.27
C ASP A 95 27.73 27.64 -19.34
N CYS A 96 27.09 28.02 -18.21
CA CYS A 96 25.66 28.34 -18.13
C CYS A 96 25.45 29.86 -18.14
N THR A 97 24.61 30.38 -19.04
CA THR A 97 24.02 31.73 -18.96
C THR A 97 22.49 31.62 -18.72
N PRO A 98 21.85 32.57 -18.00
CA PRO A 98 20.43 32.46 -17.64
C PRO A 98 19.54 33.14 -18.68
N PHE A 99 18.36 32.57 -18.96
CA PHE A 99 17.28 33.25 -19.68
C PHE A 99 15.97 33.27 -18.88
N HIS A 100 15.32 34.42 -18.99
CA HIS A 100 14.15 34.89 -18.24
C HIS A 100 12.82 34.20 -18.62
N SER A 101 12.05 33.92 -17.56
CA SER A 101 10.58 33.94 -17.39
C SER A 101 9.66 34.22 -18.58
N GLN A 102 8.64 33.37 -18.75
CA GLN A 102 7.29 33.81 -19.14
C GLN A 102 6.22 33.07 -18.32
N ARG A 103 5.45 33.86 -17.55
CA ARG A 103 4.21 33.46 -16.87
C ARG A 103 3.10 33.26 -17.90
N SER A 104 2.30 32.22 -17.76
CA SER A 104 0.95 32.16 -18.31
C SER A 104 -0.07 32.10 -17.17
N VAL A 105 -1.10 32.93 -17.33
CA VAL A 105 -2.14 33.29 -16.36
C VAL A 105 -3.26 32.26 -16.38
N LEU A 106 -3.67 31.74 -15.22
CA LEU A 106 -4.91 30.97 -15.03
C LEU A 106 -6.07 31.92 -14.68
N PRO A 107 -7.31 31.66 -15.14
CA PRO A 107 -8.46 32.47 -14.80
C PRO A 107 -8.99 32.16 -13.39
N ASP A 108 -9.44 33.23 -12.74
CA ASP A 108 -10.02 33.30 -11.40
C ASP A 108 -11.40 32.62 -11.35
N PHE A 109 -11.58 31.63 -10.47
CA PHE A 109 -12.90 31.13 -10.09
C PHE A 109 -12.99 30.94 -8.57
N GLY A 110 -13.62 31.94 -7.93
CA GLY A 110 -14.48 31.75 -6.75
C GLY A 110 -13.79 31.60 -5.39
N ARG A 111 -13.33 32.71 -4.82
CA ARG A 111 -13.14 32.85 -3.36
C ARG A 111 -14.51 32.92 -2.66
N VAL A 112 -14.71 32.12 -1.60
CA VAL A 112 -14.85 32.60 -0.20
C VAL A 112 -14.37 31.47 0.75
N ASP A 113 -13.22 31.72 1.38
CA ASP A 113 -12.71 31.30 2.70
C ASP A 113 -12.93 29.87 3.20
N GLU A 114 -11.92 29.00 3.01
CA GLU A 114 -11.46 27.97 3.97
C GLU A 114 -10.23 27.15 3.46
N THR A 115 -9.38 27.69 2.57
CA THR A 115 -8.13 27.01 2.20
C THR A 115 -6.99 27.41 3.16
N PRO A 116 -6.41 26.48 3.93
CA PRO A 116 -5.22 26.80 4.72
C PRO A 116 -4.04 27.15 3.79
N PRO A 117 -3.19 28.12 4.16
CA PRO A 117 -2.13 28.68 3.32
C PRO A 117 -1.00 27.69 2.91
N ALA A 118 -1.07 26.43 3.36
CA ALA A 118 -0.05 25.40 3.13
C ALA A 118 0.05 24.93 1.66
N ALA A 119 -0.99 25.13 0.84
CA ALA A 119 -0.99 24.70 -0.57
C ALA A 119 0.06 25.41 -1.45
N THR A 120 0.66 26.50 -0.96
CA THR A 120 1.55 27.36 -1.75
C THR A 120 3.04 27.01 -1.62
N HIS A 121 3.43 26.07 -0.76
CA HIS A 121 4.84 25.87 -0.38
C HIS A 121 5.57 24.67 -1.00
N CYS A 122 4.91 23.83 -1.80
CA CYS A 122 5.57 22.71 -2.48
C CYS A 122 6.02 23.07 -3.90
N ALA A 123 7.01 23.95 -4.03
CA ALA A 123 7.75 24.12 -5.28
C ALA A 123 9.04 23.28 -5.22
N SER A 124 9.03 22.10 -5.85
CA SER A 124 10.21 21.25 -6.00
C SER A 124 11.11 21.72 -7.14
N VAL A 125 12.43 21.55 -6.98
CA VAL A 125 13.49 21.86 -7.95
C VAL A 125 13.24 21.16 -9.30
N GLN A 126 13.29 21.90 -10.41
CA GLN A 126 13.10 21.38 -11.77
C GLN A 126 14.35 20.64 -12.27
N ILE A 127 14.19 19.37 -12.67
CA ILE A 127 15.22 18.60 -13.40
C ILE A 127 15.09 18.85 -14.90
N THR A 128 16.23 19.08 -15.56
CA THR A 128 16.27 19.28 -17.01
C THR A 128 16.11 17.97 -17.80
N PRO A 129 15.55 18.00 -19.02
CA PRO A 129 15.40 16.82 -19.89
C PRO A 129 16.70 16.03 -20.14
N SER A 130 17.85 16.72 -20.15
CA SER A 130 19.17 16.08 -20.31
C SER A 130 19.57 15.26 -19.07
N MET A 131 19.27 15.75 -17.86
CA MET A 131 19.50 15.00 -16.62
C MET A 131 18.58 13.77 -16.52
N ARG A 132 17.33 13.88 -16.99
CA ARG A 132 16.38 12.78 -17.06
C ARG A 132 16.86 11.64 -17.96
N MET A 133 17.37 11.97 -19.14
CA MET A 133 17.97 10.99 -20.06
C MET A 133 19.21 10.33 -19.46
N LYS A 134 20.04 11.07 -18.72
CA LYS A 134 21.21 10.50 -18.04
C LYS A 134 20.83 9.57 -16.88
N ILE A 135 19.82 9.92 -16.07
CA ILE A 135 19.29 9.03 -15.02
C ILE A 135 18.67 7.79 -15.66
N LEU A 136 17.85 7.95 -16.69
CA LEU A 136 17.31 6.80 -17.42
C LEU A 136 18.42 5.96 -18.03
N GLU A 137 19.38 6.49 -18.78
CA GLU A 137 20.49 5.71 -19.34
C GLU A 137 21.29 4.97 -18.26
N SER A 138 21.54 5.62 -17.11
CA SER A 138 22.27 5.00 -15.98
C SER A 138 21.51 3.88 -15.27
N VAL A 139 20.17 3.88 -15.29
CA VAL A 139 19.34 2.83 -14.68
C VAL A 139 18.87 1.82 -15.75
N GLN A 140 18.66 2.26 -16.98
CA GLN A 140 18.14 1.51 -18.12
C GLN A 140 19.17 0.57 -18.73
N GLY A 141 20.47 0.89 -18.69
CA GLY A 141 21.53 -0.08 -18.99
C GLY A 141 21.47 -1.29 -18.05
N PRO A 142 21.53 -1.10 -16.72
CA PRO A 142 21.32 -2.18 -15.74
C PRO A 142 19.94 -2.87 -15.80
N LEU A 143 18.85 -2.15 -16.11
CA LEU A 143 17.49 -2.68 -16.19
C LEU A 143 17.19 -3.47 -17.47
N ASN A 144 17.69 -3.04 -18.65
CA ASN A 144 17.51 -3.76 -19.92
C ASN A 144 18.46 -4.93 -20.06
N CYS A 145 19.65 -4.84 -19.45
CA CYS A 145 20.59 -5.96 -19.39
C CYS A 145 20.21 -6.98 -18.32
N GLY A 146 19.11 -6.79 -17.58
CA GLY A 146 18.64 -7.70 -16.54
C GLY A 146 19.63 -7.88 -15.38
N ALA A 147 19.10 -7.89 -14.17
CA ALA A 147 19.78 -8.51 -13.04
C ALA A 147 20.27 -9.95 -13.41
N TRP A 148 19.58 -10.60 -14.36
CA TRP A 148 19.82 -11.96 -14.84
C TRP A 148 21.14 -12.21 -15.57
N PRO A 149 21.51 -11.51 -16.66
CA PRO A 149 22.83 -11.65 -17.27
C PRO A 149 23.97 -11.48 -16.26
N LYS A 150 23.93 -10.48 -15.37
CA LYS A 150 24.96 -10.36 -14.32
C LYS A 150 24.98 -11.54 -13.34
N ALA A 151 23.81 -12.07 -12.96
CA ALA A 151 23.67 -13.26 -12.13
C ALA A 151 24.24 -14.53 -12.79
N GLU A 152 24.04 -14.67 -14.09
CA GLU A 152 24.51 -15.79 -14.91
C GLU A 152 26.04 -15.80 -15.02
N TRP A 153 26.66 -14.62 -15.18
CA TRP A 153 28.11 -14.47 -15.27
C TRP A 153 28.83 -14.49 -13.91
N ASN A 154 28.13 -14.20 -12.79
CA ASN A 154 28.69 -14.28 -11.44
C ASN A 154 27.60 -14.62 -10.40
N PRO A 155 27.44 -15.89 -10.00
CA PRO A 155 26.42 -16.32 -9.04
C PRO A 155 26.50 -15.57 -7.70
N GLY A 156 27.69 -15.16 -7.26
CA GLY A 156 27.90 -14.40 -6.03
C GLY A 156 27.32 -12.98 -6.07
N SER A 157 27.19 -12.38 -7.26
CA SER A 157 26.65 -11.03 -7.41
C SER A 157 25.16 -10.92 -7.07
N THR A 158 24.42 -12.04 -7.14
CA THR A 158 23.01 -12.11 -6.72
C THR A 158 22.83 -11.98 -5.22
N GLN A 159 23.91 -12.19 -4.45
CA GLN A 159 23.91 -12.10 -3.00
C GLN A 159 24.25 -10.68 -2.49
N GLU A 160 24.59 -9.77 -3.40
CA GLU A 160 24.95 -8.40 -3.05
C GLU A 160 23.72 -7.53 -2.78
N GLU A 161 23.83 -6.63 -1.79
CA GLU A 161 22.75 -5.71 -1.41
C GLU A 161 22.25 -4.85 -2.58
N TYR A 162 23.14 -4.48 -3.51
CA TYR A 162 22.81 -3.68 -4.69
C TYR A 162 21.89 -4.41 -5.66
N TYR A 163 22.03 -5.73 -5.75
CA TYR A 163 21.20 -6.56 -6.60
C TYR A 163 19.74 -6.58 -6.11
N ILE A 164 19.56 -6.85 -4.81
CA ILE A 164 18.25 -6.84 -4.15
C ILE A 164 17.62 -5.44 -4.21
N THR A 165 18.42 -4.40 -3.99
CA THR A 165 17.99 -3.00 -4.13
C THR A 165 17.48 -2.70 -5.54
N ALA A 166 18.22 -3.10 -6.58
CA ALA A 166 17.82 -2.86 -7.96
C ALA A 166 16.52 -3.59 -8.32
N GLN A 167 16.38 -4.85 -7.90
CA GLN A 167 15.14 -5.62 -8.10
C GLN A 167 13.95 -4.97 -7.40
N LEU A 168 14.13 -4.48 -6.17
CA LEU A 168 13.11 -3.78 -5.40
C LEU A 168 12.64 -2.49 -6.09
N LEU A 169 13.58 -1.67 -6.57
CA LEU A 169 13.28 -0.45 -7.32
C LEU A 169 12.56 -0.75 -8.64
N GLN A 170 13.01 -1.79 -9.35
CA GLN A 170 12.38 -2.24 -10.60
C GLN A 170 10.94 -2.71 -10.36
N GLY A 171 10.71 -3.48 -9.30
CA GLY A 171 9.37 -3.93 -8.91
C GLY A 171 8.44 -2.77 -8.58
N THR A 172 8.91 -1.84 -7.75
CA THR A 172 8.16 -0.64 -7.34
C THR A 172 7.76 0.20 -8.56
N HIS A 173 8.72 0.44 -9.46
CA HIS A 173 8.45 1.13 -10.72
C HIS A 173 7.45 0.35 -11.58
N GLY A 174 7.58 -0.98 -11.67
CA GLY A 174 6.69 -1.83 -12.45
C GLY A 174 5.22 -1.67 -12.04
N TYR A 175 4.93 -1.73 -10.74
CA TYR A 175 3.57 -1.50 -10.22
C TYR A 175 3.01 -0.11 -10.51
N CYS A 176 3.87 0.91 -10.47
CA CYS A 176 3.40 2.30 -10.46
C CYS A 176 3.52 2.98 -11.84
N SER A 177 4.17 2.34 -12.81
CA SER A 177 4.42 2.87 -14.15
C SER A 177 3.15 3.08 -14.99
N GLY A 178 2.05 2.37 -14.68
CA GLY A 178 0.86 2.32 -15.53
C GLY A 178 0.99 1.44 -16.77
N SER A 179 2.13 0.77 -16.96
CA SER A 179 2.32 -0.22 -18.03
C SER A 179 1.88 -1.60 -17.56
N LYS A 180 0.84 -2.15 -18.18
CA LYS A 180 0.37 -3.53 -17.92
C LYS A 180 1.52 -4.55 -17.97
N ARG A 181 2.36 -4.49 -19.00
CA ARG A 181 3.52 -5.39 -19.17
C ARG A 181 4.50 -5.28 -18.00
N LEU A 182 4.82 -4.07 -17.55
CA LEU A 182 5.75 -3.88 -16.43
C LEU A 182 5.14 -4.32 -15.10
N LEU A 183 3.84 -4.16 -14.92
CA LEU A 183 3.12 -4.66 -13.75
C LEU A 183 3.13 -6.20 -13.70
N GLU A 184 2.77 -6.86 -14.80
CA GLU A 184 2.83 -8.34 -14.91
C GLU A 184 4.25 -8.86 -14.68
N THR A 185 5.24 -8.15 -15.24
CA THR A 185 6.66 -8.48 -15.05
C THR A 185 7.06 -8.31 -13.57
N ALA A 186 6.67 -7.22 -12.92
CA ALA A 186 6.95 -6.99 -11.50
C ALA A 186 6.30 -8.05 -10.60
N GLU A 187 5.07 -8.49 -10.91
CA GLU A 187 4.41 -9.60 -10.20
C GLU A 187 5.19 -10.92 -10.34
N CYS A 188 5.64 -11.26 -11.55
CA CYS A 188 6.45 -12.45 -11.79
C CYS A 188 7.75 -12.41 -10.98
N TRP A 189 8.45 -11.27 -11.01
CA TRP A 189 9.75 -11.11 -10.35
C TRP A 189 9.68 -10.90 -8.85
N ARG A 190 8.52 -10.55 -8.28
CA ARG A 190 8.37 -10.36 -6.83
C ARG A 190 8.72 -11.61 -6.05
N SER A 191 8.34 -12.80 -6.54
CA SER A 191 8.71 -14.08 -5.92
C SER A 191 10.23 -14.30 -5.92
N ALA A 192 10.91 -13.96 -7.03
CA ALA A 192 12.35 -14.07 -7.17
C ALA A 192 13.08 -13.13 -6.20
N LEU A 193 12.63 -11.87 -6.08
CA LEU A 193 13.16 -10.91 -5.12
C LEU A 193 13.08 -11.45 -3.69
N VAL A 194 11.91 -11.96 -3.29
CA VAL A 194 11.72 -12.53 -1.95
C VAL A 194 12.59 -13.76 -1.73
N ASN A 195 12.74 -14.62 -2.74
CA ASN A 195 13.61 -15.79 -2.65
C ASN A 195 15.08 -15.41 -2.52
N THR A 196 15.56 -14.41 -3.27
CA THR A 196 16.92 -13.88 -3.15
C THR A 196 17.16 -13.23 -1.78
N ALA A 197 16.19 -12.47 -1.27
CA ALA A 197 16.25 -11.92 0.08
C ALA A 197 16.33 -13.03 1.16
N LYS A 198 15.55 -14.11 0.99
CA LYS A 198 15.59 -15.26 1.90
C LYS A 198 16.94 -16.00 1.83
N SER A 199 17.43 -16.29 0.63
CA SER A 199 18.67 -17.06 0.44
C SER A 199 19.93 -16.32 0.92
N THR A 200 19.88 -14.99 0.94
CA THR A 200 20.94 -14.12 1.49
C THR A 200 20.83 -13.90 3.00
N GLY A 201 19.82 -14.47 3.65
CA GLY A 201 19.58 -14.29 5.09
C GLY A 201 19.05 -12.91 5.47
N LEU A 202 18.52 -12.13 4.51
CA LEU A 202 18.14 -10.73 4.73
C LEU A 202 17.06 -10.56 5.83
N PHE A 203 16.20 -11.55 6.04
CA PHE A 203 15.13 -11.51 7.06
C PHE A 203 15.51 -12.07 8.43
N ASN A 204 16.73 -12.63 8.56
CA ASN A 204 17.23 -13.20 9.81
C ASN A 204 18.52 -12.46 10.19
N TYR A 205 18.40 -11.54 11.14
CA TYR A 205 19.53 -10.73 11.58
C TYR A 205 19.76 -10.90 13.08
N GLU A 206 20.89 -11.50 13.46
CA GLU A 206 21.33 -11.49 14.85
C GLU A 206 22.01 -10.15 15.20
N PRO A 207 21.70 -9.56 16.37
CA PRO A 207 22.36 -8.34 16.81
C PRO A 207 23.86 -8.56 16.94
N ALA A 208 24.62 -7.95 16.04
CA ALA A 208 26.08 -7.97 16.06
C ALA A 208 26.68 -7.05 17.16
N GLN A 209 26.00 -6.91 18.31
CA GLN A 209 26.48 -6.14 19.45
C GLN A 209 27.86 -6.66 19.92
N HIS A 210 28.09 -7.97 19.79
CA HIS A 210 29.41 -8.57 20.03
C HIS A 210 30.47 -8.02 19.07
N LEU A 211 30.19 -7.97 17.76
CA LEU A 211 31.13 -7.43 16.76
C LEU A 211 31.43 -5.94 17.02
N LEU A 212 30.42 -5.18 17.46
CA LEU A 212 30.62 -3.77 17.83
C LEU A 212 31.50 -3.62 19.07
N SER A 213 31.44 -4.57 20.02
CA SER A 213 32.25 -4.53 21.24
C SER A 213 33.73 -4.87 21.01
N GLU A 214 34.03 -5.61 19.95
CA GLU A 214 35.41 -5.98 19.57
C GLU A 214 36.14 -4.86 18.80
N CYS A 215 35.39 -3.96 18.17
CA CYS A 215 35.95 -2.82 17.43
C CYS A 215 36.61 -1.80 18.38
N LYS A 216 37.83 -1.37 18.04
CA LYS A 216 38.65 -0.52 18.92
C LYS A 216 38.42 0.97 18.71
N SER A 217 38.01 1.36 17.50
CA SER A 217 37.74 2.76 17.16
C SER A 217 36.25 3.02 16.93
N ALA A 218 35.83 4.27 17.13
CA ALA A 218 34.48 4.70 16.77
C ALA A 218 34.23 4.53 15.26
N GLU A 219 35.24 4.75 14.44
CA GLU A 219 35.20 4.61 12.98
C GLU A 219 34.92 3.17 12.54
N GLU A 220 35.60 2.19 13.15
CA GLU A 220 35.35 0.77 12.90
C GLU A 220 33.92 0.38 13.32
N ARG A 221 33.51 0.79 14.53
CA ARG A 221 32.15 0.52 15.04
C ARG A 221 31.08 1.08 14.11
N TRP A 222 31.24 2.34 13.70
CA TRP A 222 30.27 3.00 12.83
C TRP A 222 30.20 2.32 11.44
N LYS A 223 31.35 1.94 10.85
CA LYS A 223 31.38 1.22 9.56
C LYS A 223 30.70 -0.15 9.61
N VAL A 224 30.95 -0.90 10.68
CA VAL A 224 30.27 -2.18 10.91
C VAL A 224 28.77 -1.94 11.09
N TRP A 225 28.40 -1.00 11.95
CA TRP A 225 27.01 -0.68 12.24
C TRP A 225 26.22 -0.20 11.02
N ILE A 226 26.76 0.74 10.23
CA ILE A 226 26.04 1.33 9.10
C ILE A 226 25.77 0.30 7.99
N GLY A 227 26.68 -0.66 7.79
CA GLY A 227 26.45 -1.78 6.87
C GLY A 227 25.30 -2.67 7.33
N GLN A 228 25.21 -2.92 8.64
CA GLN A 228 24.14 -3.74 9.23
C GLN A 228 22.78 -3.02 9.20
N GLU A 229 22.77 -1.74 9.55
CA GLU A 229 21.56 -0.91 9.49
C GLU A 229 21.04 -0.79 8.06
N ARG A 230 21.94 -0.66 7.08
CA ARG A 230 21.57 -0.66 5.65
C ARG A 230 20.87 -1.95 5.24
N ARG A 231 21.42 -3.11 5.63
CA ARG A 231 20.78 -4.42 5.39
C ARG A 231 19.42 -4.50 6.05
N ARG A 232 19.32 -4.13 7.34
CA ARG A 232 18.05 -4.14 8.09
C ARG A 232 16.98 -3.30 7.40
N ARG A 233 17.32 -2.08 6.96
CA ARG A 233 16.42 -1.19 6.23
C ARG A 233 16.02 -1.77 4.88
N LEU A 234 16.95 -2.39 4.15
CA LEU A 234 16.65 -3.11 2.92
C LEU A 234 15.69 -4.29 3.17
N SER A 235 15.84 -5.03 4.26
CA SER A 235 14.91 -6.10 4.65
C SER A 235 13.49 -5.57 4.87
N TRP A 236 13.36 -4.48 5.62
CA TRP A 236 12.08 -3.82 5.85
C TRP A 236 11.47 -3.27 4.55
N ALA A 237 12.30 -2.74 3.66
CA ALA A 237 11.89 -2.24 2.36
C ALA A 237 11.35 -3.37 1.45
N VAL A 238 12.02 -4.53 1.40
CA VAL A 238 11.51 -5.71 0.67
C VAL A 238 10.23 -6.23 1.32
N TYR A 239 10.18 -6.28 2.65
CA TYR A 239 8.97 -6.69 3.38
C TYR A 239 7.79 -5.77 3.11
N GLU A 240 8.02 -4.47 3.03
CA GLU A 240 7.00 -3.48 2.69
C GLU A 240 6.49 -3.63 1.27
N TYR A 241 7.40 -3.72 0.30
CA TYR A 241 7.04 -3.98 -1.09
C TYR A 241 6.18 -5.25 -1.23
N ASP A 242 6.63 -6.37 -0.66
CA ASP A 242 5.87 -7.63 -0.76
C ASP A 242 4.58 -7.61 0.07
N SER A 243 4.55 -7.00 1.26
CA SER A 243 3.34 -6.93 2.08
C SER A 243 2.30 -5.97 1.50
N SER A 244 2.73 -4.95 0.76
CA SER A 244 1.84 -3.96 0.16
C SER A 244 0.80 -4.59 -0.78
N VAL A 245 1.15 -5.67 -1.46
CA VAL A 245 0.23 -6.37 -2.38
C VAL A 245 -1.03 -6.91 -1.69
N SER A 246 -0.99 -7.15 -0.37
CA SER A 246 -2.15 -7.59 0.41
C SER A 246 -3.26 -6.55 0.47
N TYR A 247 -2.89 -5.26 0.49
CA TYR A 247 -3.85 -4.15 0.52
C TYR A 247 -3.87 -3.31 -0.77
N LEU A 248 -3.01 -3.61 -1.74
CA LEU A 248 -3.05 -2.99 -3.07
C LEU A 248 -3.77 -3.87 -4.09
N HIS A 249 -3.47 -5.17 -4.09
CA HIS A 249 -3.99 -6.12 -5.07
C HIS A 249 -4.91 -7.16 -4.44
N ASN A 250 -5.04 -7.15 -3.10
CA ASN A 250 -5.77 -8.15 -2.32
C ASN A 250 -5.25 -9.59 -2.57
N ILE A 251 -3.94 -9.73 -2.75
CA ILE A 251 -3.28 -11.02 -2.98
C ILE A 251 -2.33 -11.38 -1.83
N ARG A 252 -1.97 -12.66 -1.76
CA ARG A 252 -1.07 -13.18 -0.73
C ARG A 252 0.36 -12.64 -0.92
N PRO A 253 0.98 -12.03 0.11
CA PRO A 253 2.41 -11.76 0.14
C PRO A 253 3.24 -13.06 0.22
N TYR A 254 4.46 -13.08 -0.35
CA TYR A 254 5.36 -14.24 -0.30
C TYR A 254 6.21 -14.33 0.97
N VAL A 255 6.63 -13.21 1.54
CA VAL A 255 7.28 -13.17 2.86
C VAL A 255 6.22 -13.54 3.87
N THR A 256 6.48 -14.39 4.87
CA THR A 256 5.54 -14.59 5.98
C THR A 256 5.90 -13.67 7.15
N VAL A 257 4.93 -13.29 8.00
CA VAL A 257 5.25 -12.56 9.24
C VAL A 257 6.17 -13.40 10.15
N GLY A 258 6.03 -14.73 10.08
CA GLY A 258 6.88 -15.68 10.78
C GLY A 258 8.33 -15.67 10.31
N ASP A 259 8.62 -15.28 9.08
CA ASP A 259 9.98 -15.22 8.53
C ASP A 259 10.76 -13.99 9.03
N MET A 260 10.07 -12.97 9.55
CA MET A 260 10.67 -11.69 9.97
C MET A 260 11.31 -11.79 11.36
N ILE A 261 12.56 -12.29 11.42
CA ILE A 261 13.38 -12.31 12.64
C ILE A 261 14.34 -11.12 12.61
N LEU A 262 13.79 -9.92 12.76
CA LEU A 262 14.52 -8.66 12.71
C LEU A 262 14.17 -7.74 13.89
N ASP A 263 15.11 -6.87 14.22
CA ASP A 263 14.84 -5.67 14.99
C ASP A 263 14.21 -4.57 14.11
N LEU A 264 13.47 -3.67 14.75
CA LEU A 264 13.00 -2.45 14.09
C LEU A 264 14.17 -1.54 13.68
N PRO A 265 14.01 -0.69 12.64
CA PRO A 265 15.05 0.26 12.23
C PRO A 265 15.49 1.18 13.37
N SER A 266 16.76 1.59 13.32
CA SER A 266 17.29 2.61 14.24
C SER A 266 16.66 3.98 13.95
N SER A 267 16.72 4.90 14.92
CA SER A 267 16.18 6.24 14.75
C SER A 267 16.85 7.02 13.59
N PRO A 268 16.13 7.96 12.93
CA PRO A 268 16.69 8.76 11.83
C PRO A 268 18.02 9.44 12.17
N PRO A 269 18.21 10.09 13.34
CA PRO A 269 19.48 10.73 13.67
C PRO A 269 20.69 9.79 13.66
N HIS A 270 20.51 8.52 14.07
CA HIS A 270 21.60 7.54 14.00
C HIS A 270 21.94 7.17 12.56
N TRP A 271 20.92 7.03 11.70
CA TRP A 271 21.09 6.67 10.29
C TRP A 271 21.74 7.80 9.49
N GLU A 272 21.35 9.04 9.76
CA GLU A 272 21.80 10.25 9.05
C GLU A 272 23.14 10.79 9.56
N ALA A 273 23.69 10.22 10.63
CA ALA A 273 24.98 10.63 11.15
C ALA A 273 26.09 10.48 10.09
N GLU A 274 26.63 11.60 9.63
CA GLU A 274 27.64 11.65 8.56
C GLU A 274 29.03 11.15 8.99
N THR A 275 29.28 11.08 10.30
CA THR A 275 30.59 10.71 10.84
C THR A 275 30.44 9.76 12.02
N ALA A 276 31.47 8.95 12.26
CA ALA A 276 31.52 8.08 13.43
C ALA A 276 31.40 8.83 14.76
N TYR A 277 31.91 10.06 14.84
CA TYR A 277 31.84 10.89 16.06
C TYR A 277 30.43 11.41 16.31
N SER A 278 29.74 11.93 15.29
CA SER A 278 28.35 12.38 15.42
C SER A 278 27.42 11.20 15.73
N TRP A 279 27.67 10.03 15.15
CA TRP A 279 26.96 8.79 15.48
C TRP A 279 27.17 8.38 16.94
N ALA A 280 28.42 8.32 17.42
CA ALA A 280 28.74 7.93 18.79
C ALA A 280 28.20 8.91 19.84
N ALA A 281 28.09 10.20 19.50
CA ALA A 281 27.53 11.22 20.39
C ALA A 281 26.04 10.99 20.72
N LEU A 282 25.31 10.23 19.91
CA LEU A 282 23.90 9.91 20.15
C LEU A 282 23.70 8.80 21.20
N HIS A 283 24.76 8.05 21.53
CA HIS A 283 24.73 6.98 22.53
C HIS A 283 26.03 6.96 23.38
N PRO A 284 26.31 8.03 24.14
CA PRO A 284 27.61 8.20 24.81
C PRO A 284 27.95 7.10 25.83
N TRP A 285 26.94 6.40 26.33
CA TRP A 285 27.08 5.37 27.37
C TRP A 285 27.00 3.94 26.84
N GLY A 286 26.99 3.75 25.51
CA GLY A 286 26.80 2.44 24.89
C GLY A 286 27.76 2.16 23.74
N PRO A 287 27.91 0.88 23.35
CA PRO A 287 28.70 0.50 22.18
C PRO A 287 28.00 0.85 20.85
N GLY A 288 26.69 1.09 20.87
CA GLY A 288 25.86 1.42 19.71
C GLY A 288 24.39 1.72 20.08
N PRO A 289 23.52 1.95 19.08
CA PRO A 289 22.09 2.18 19.27
C PRO A 289 21.39 0.97 19.89
N LYS A 290 20.33 1.23 20.66
CA LYS A 290 19.44 0.20 21.17
C LYS A 290 18.33 -0.07 20.17
N TYR A 291 17.97 -1.34 20.05
CA TYR A 291 16.97 -1.82 19.10
C TYR A 291 15.74 -2.36 19.81
N SER A 292 14.58 -2.14 19.20
CA SER A 292 13.31 -2.70 19.64
C SER A 292 13.01 -3.97 18.85
N ALA A 293 12.85 -5.09 19.56
CA ALA A 293 12.54 -6.38 18.94
C ALA A 293 11.13 -6.34 18.32
N PHE A 294 11.05 -6.50 17.00
CA PHE A 294 9.82 -6.36 16.21
C PHE A 294 8.63 -7.15 16.77
N ARG A 295 8.81 -8.45 17.04
CA ARG A 295 7.73 -9.32 17.52
C ARG A 295 7.23 -8.92 18.89
N SER A 296 8.13 -8.50 19.79
CA SER A 296 7.75 -8.03 21.12
C SER A 296 6.97 -6.73 21.02
N THR A 297 7.39 -5.81 20.15
CA THR A 297 6.66 -4.57 19.87
C THR A 297 5.24 -4.82 19.39
N ILE A 298 5.03 -5.76 18.46
CA ILE A 298 3.68 -6.09 17.99
C ILE A 298 2.80 -6.59 19.14
N ARG A 299 3.33 -7.41 20.06
CA ARG A 299 2.56 -7.94 21.20
C ARG A 299 2.04 -6.84 22.13
N HIS A 300 2.75 -5.72 22.24
CA HIS A 300 2.32 -4.58 23.05
C HIS A 300 1.00 -3.94 22.58
N PHE A 301 0.57 -4.19 21.34
CA PHE A 301 -0.75 -3.75 20.86
C PHE A 301 -1.91 -4.64 21.34
N PHE A 302 -1.61 -5.79 21.96
CA PHE A 302 -2.60 -6.80 22.34
C PHE A 302 -2.50 -7.27 23.80
N ASP A 303 -1.40 -7.00 24.50
CA ASP A 303 -1.14 -7.46 25.87
C ASP A 303 -1.69 -6.52 26.97
N GLY A 304 -2.39 -5.45 26.58
CA GLY A 304 -2.90 -4.45 27.53
C GLY A 304 -1.88 -3.39 27.94
N THR A 305 -0.71 -3.31 27.29
CA THR A 305 0.26 -2.23 27.49
C THR A 305 -0.41 -0.86 27.30
N ALA A 306 -0.23 0.02 28.27
CA ALA A 306 -0.66 1.41 28.16
C ALA A 306 0.22 2.15 27.15
N ASP A 307 -0.42 2.78 26.15
CA ASP A 307 0.21 3.58 25.09
C ASP A 307 1.46 2.94 24.44
N PRO A 308 1.29 1.84 23.67
CA PRO A 308 2.38 1.19 22.94
C PRO A 308 3.10 2.09 21.94
N LEU A 309 2.45 3.17 21.46
CA LEU A 309 3.04 4.08 20.46
C LEU A 309 4.08 5.03 21.05
N SER A 310 3.97 5.39 22.33
CA SER A 310 4.99 6.19 23.04
C SER A 310 6.39 5.57 23.03
N ARG A 311 6.47 4.25 22.79
CA ARG A 311 7.71 3.46 22.78
C ARG A 311 8.37 3.38 21.40
N LEU A 312 7.74 3.95 20.37
CA LEU A 312 8.21 3.86 18.99
C LEU A 312 8.70 5.21 18.48
N ASP A 313 9.92 5.21 17.96
CA ASP A 313 10.53 6.34 17.28
C ASP A 313 9.86 6.56 15.91
N GLU A 314 9.35 7.79 15.67
CA GLU A 314 8.81 8.35 14.41
C GLU A 314 8.20 7.34 13.40
N ASP A 315 8.19 7.65 12.09
CA ASP A 315 7.56 6.77 11.08
C ASP A 315 8.40 5.52 10.78
N ASN A 316 9.73 5.60 10.94
CA ASN A 316 10.67 4.51 10.68
C ASN A 316 10.35 3.21 11.43
N GLN A 317 9.81 3.30 12.66
CA GLN A 317 9.39 2.12 13.43
C GLN A 317 7.87 1.89 13.37
N ARG A 318 7.08 2.96 13.24
CA ARG A 318 5.61 2.88 13.18
C ARG A 318 5.14 2.20 11.90
N LEU A 319 5.71 2.52 10.75
CA LEU A 319 5.31 1.99 9.45
C LEU A 319 5.43 0.46 9.35
N PRO A 320 6.58 -0.18 9.69
CA PRO A 320 6.69 -1.64 9.72
C PRO A 320 5.67 -2.35 10.61
N ILE A 321 5.37 -1.77 11.78
CA ILE A 321 4.36 -2.32 12.70
C ILE A 321 2.97 -2.19 12.08
N MET A 322 2.61 -0.99 11.63
CA MET A 322 1.31 -0.71 11.03
C MET A 322 1.03 -1.61 9.82
N LEU A 323 1.98 -1.69 8.90
CA LEU A 323 1.95 -2.58 7.74
C LEU A 323 1.71 -4.03 8.16
N THR A 324 2.40 -4.49 9.20
CA THR A 324 2.25 -5.86 9.70
C THR A 324 0.87 -6.11 10.28
N LEU A 325 0.28 -5.14 11.00
CA LEU A 325 -1.08 -5.26 11.50
C LEU A 325 -2.10 -5.36 10.36
N ILE A 326 -1.96 -4.54 9.31
CA ILE A 326 -2.80 -4.60 8.11
C ILE A 326 -2.65 -5.94 7.40
N ARG A 327 -1.42 -6.42 7.28
CA ARG A 327 -1.12 -7.72 6.69
C ARG A 327 -1.73 -8.87 7.51
N MET A 328 -1.66 -8.82 8.85
CA MET A 328 -2.32 -9.78 9.73
C MET A 328 -3.84 -9.77 9.55
N LEU A 329 -4.44 -8.61 9.31
CA LEU A 329 -5.87 -8.48 9.01
C LEU A 329 -6.23 -9.22 7.71
N TRP A 330 -5.38 -9.12 6.69
CA TRP A 330 -5.52 -9.92 5.46
C TRP A 330 -5.31 -11.43 5.74
N THR A 331 -4.37 -11.82 6.59
CA THR A 331 -4.18 -13.22 6.99
C THR A 331 -5.41 -13.79 7.72
N VAL A 332 -6.05 -13.02 8.60
CA VAL A 332 -7.31 -13.42 9.25
C VAL A 332 -8.39 -13.66 8.18
N LYS A 333 -8.49 -12.78 7.17
CA LYS A 333 -9.40 -12.97 6.04
C LYS A 333 -9.10 -14.24 5.25
N GLU A 334 -7.83 -14.56 5.00
CA GLU A 334 -7.41 -15.79 4.31
C GLU A 334 -7.79 -17.04 5.10
N ILE A 335 -7.49 -17.07 6.41
CA ILE A 335 -7.80 -18.20 7.30
C ILE A 335 -9.31 -18.45 7.33
N ARG A 336 -10.13 -17.39 7.41
CA ARG A 336 -11.60 -17.49 7.42
C ARG A 336 -12.20 -18.08 6.14
N ARG A 337 -11.45 -18.09 5.03
CA ARG A 337 -11.87 -18.72 3.78
C ARG A 337 -11.40 -20.16 3.65
N SER A 338 -10.49 -20.59 4.52
CA SER A 338 -10.01 -21.95 4.54
C SER A 338 -11.07 -22.86 5.18
N PRO A 339 -11.30 -24.08 4.65
CA PRO A 339 -12.10 -25.10 5.34
C PRO A 339 -11.59 -25.44 6.75
N ILE A 340 -10.32 -25.14 7.05
CA ILE A 340 -9.75 -25.25 8.40
C ILE A 340 -10.52 -24.38 9.40
N CYS A 341 -11.12 -23.27 8.98
CA CYS A 341 -11.90 -22.40 9.85
C CYS A 341 -13.11 -23.13 10.45
N ASP A 342 -13.69 -24.10 9.74
CA ASP A 342 -14.82 -24.89 10.24
C ASP A 342 -14.42 -25.86 11.37
N LEU A 343 -13.12 -26.14 11.52
CA LEU A 343 -12.57 -27.02 12.55
C LEU A 343 -12.26 -26.29 13.87
N ILE A 344 -12.28 -24.95 13.88
CA ILE A 344 -11.90 -24.12 15.02
C ILE A 344 -13.12 -23.28 15.43
N ASP A 345 -13.36 -23.12 16.73
CA ASP A 345 -14.51 -22.34 17.22
C ASP A 345 -14.51 -20.91 16.63
N ASN A 346 -15.56 -20.60 15.88
CA ASN A 346 -15.72 -19.36 15.11
C ASN A 346 -15.81 -18.09 15.98
N SER A 347 -16.05 -18.22 17.29
CA SER A 347 -16.24 -17.10 18.20
C SER A 347 -14.97 -16.26 18.44
N HIS A 348 -13.78 -16.86 18.33
CA HIS A 348 -12.52 -16.15 18.59
C HIS A 348 -12.08 -15.25 17.41
N TRP A 349 -12.26 -15.69 16.17
CA TRP A 349 -11.75 -14.98 14.97
C TRP A 349 -12.42 -13.62 14.69
N VAL A 350 -13.70 -13.46 15.03
CA VAL A 350 -14.40 -12.16 14.88
C VAL A 350 -13.82 -11.12 15.84
N ASN A 351 -13.33 -11.56 17.00
CA ASN A 351 -12.67 -10.69 17.95
C ASN A 351 -11.26 -10.32 17.46
N ASP A 352 -10.58 -11.19 16.72
CA ASP A 352 -9.21 -10.95 16.25
C ASP A 352 -9.12 -9.83 15.22
N ALA A 353 -9.97 -9.80 14.19
CA ALA A 353 -10.00 -8.70 13.21
C ALA A 353 -10.33 -7.35 13.87
N ARG A 354 -11.24 -7.35 14.86
CA ARG A 354 -11.59 -6.14 15.61
C ARG A 354 -10.44 -5.68 16.50
N SER A 355 -9.73 -6.60 17.15
CA SER A 355 -8.54 -6.30 17.95
C SER A 355 -7.42 -5.72 17.09
N LEU A 356 -7.18 -6.29 15.90
CA LEU A 356 -6.23 -5.74 14.92
C LEU A 356 -6.61 -4.31 14.52
N LEU A 357 -7.87 -4.07 14.14
CA LEU A 357 -8.36 -2.74 13.79
C LEU A 357 -8.25 -1.74 14.96
N LYS A 358 -8.45 -2.18 16.21
CA LYS A 358 -8.20 -1.34 17.39
C LYS A 358 -6.73 -0.93 17.50
N GLY A 359 -5.81 -1.88 17.31
CA GLY A 359 -4.37 -1.60 17.29
C GLY A 359 -3.98 -0.65 16.15
N ILE A 360 -4.54 -0.85 14.96
CA ILE A 360 -4.33 0.03 13.80
C ILE A 360 -4.86 1.45 14.06
N ASN A 361 -6.02 1.58 14.70
CA ASN A 361 -6.62 2.88 15.02
C ASN A 361 -5.76 3.72 15.98
N MET A 362 -4.85 3.11 16.73
CA MET A 362 -3.94 3.86 17.60
C MET A 362 -3.05 4.80 16.79
N PHE A 363 -2.73 4.45 15.54
CA PHE A 363 -1.88 5.25 14.65
C PHE A 363 -2.60 6.48 14.07
N GLN A 364 -3.88 6.68 14.36
CA GLN A 364 -4.63 7.84 13.92
C GLN A 364 -4.20 9.09 14.71
N GLU A 365 -3.87 10.17 14.01
CA GLU A 365 -3.59 11.48 14.60
C GLU A 365 -4.31 12.58 13.81
N SER A 366 -4.53 13.74 14.44
CA SER A 366 -5.13 14.88 13.72
C SER A 366 -4.10 15.56 12.83
N ILE A 367 -4.19 15.28 11.53
CA ILE A 367 -3.36 15.93 10.50
C ILE A 367 -3.61 17.43 10.45
N VAL A 368 -4.86 17.86 10.69
CA VAL A 368 -5.19 19.29 10.67
C VAL A 368 -4.53 20.01 11.85
N SER A 369 -4.56 19.41 13.04
CA SER A 369 -3.82 19.93 14.20
C SER A 369 -2.31 19.97 13.95
N LEU A 370 -1.75 18.94 13.30
CA LEU A 370 -0.33 18.93 12.93
C LEU A 370 0.01 20.05 11.93
N THR A 371 -0.84 20.26 10.93
CA THR A 371 -0.66 21.31 9.91
C THR A 371 -0.78 22.71 10.52
N ALA A 372 -1.58 22.89 11.56
CA ALA A 372 -1.70 24.14 12.29
C ALA A 372 -0.48 24.43 13.20
N SER A 373 0.35 23.42 13.50
CA SER A 373 1.53 23.57 14.34
C SER A 373 2.69 24.19 13.56
N ALA A 374 3.20 25.33 14.02
CA ALA A 374 4.38 25.99 13.44
C ALA A 374 5.68 25.18 13.57
N LYS A 375 5.68 24.06 14.32
CA LYS A 375 6.87 23.23 14.58
C LYS A 375 6.95 21.98 13.69
N CYS A 376 5.90 21.64 12.94
CA CYS A 376 5.87 20.42 12.15
C CYS A 376 6.50 20.62 10.78
N THR A 377 7.32 19.67 10.36
CA THR A 377 7.89 19.67 9.00
C THR A 377 6.88 19.14 7.98
N VAL A 378 7.08 19.47 6.71
CA VAL A 378 6.25 18.93 5.60
C VAL A 378 6.32 17.41 5.57
N ASP A 379 7.50 16.84 5.79
CA ASP A 379 7.72 15.39 5.83
C ASP A 379 6.90 14.72 6.95
N GLN A 380 6.91 15.29 8.16
CA GLN A 380 6.09 14.78 9.27
C GLN A 380 4.59 14.80 8.95
N ILE A 381 4.11 15.84 8.25
CA ILE A 381 2.71 15.92 7.80
C ILE A 381 2.42 14.83 6.78
N LEU A 382 3.29 14.64 5.78
CA LEU A 382 3.09 13.61 4.75
C LEU A 382 3.11 12.19 5.33
N GLN A 383 3.99 11.92 6.30
CA GLN A 383 4.00 10.66 7.04
C GLN A 383 2.71 10.45 7.85
N ALA A 384 2.20 11.50 8.50
CA ALA A 384 0.91 11.45 9.21
C ALA A 384 -0.27 11.17 8.26
N VAL A 385 -0.29 11.83 7.10
CA VAL A 385 -1.29 11.60 6.04
C VAL A 385 -1.23 10.15 5.55
N ARG A 386 -0.04 9.63 5.28
CA ARG A 386 0.17 8.23 4.88
C ARG A 386 -0.36 7.26 5.92
N ARG A 387 -0.04 7.46 7.21
CA ARG A 387 -0.58 6.65 8.31
C ARG A 387 -2.10 6.70 8.33
N ALA A 388 -2.71 7.89 8.29
CA ALA A 388 -4.17 8.00 8.26
C ALA A 388 -4.77 7.26 7.05
N GLN A 389 -4.21 7.42 5.85
CA GLN A 389 -4.66 6.69 4.66
C GLN A 389 -4.62 5.17 4.89
N MET A 390 -3.53 4.64 5.45
CA MET A 390 -3.41 3.22 5.78
C MET A 390 -4.41 2.76 6.85
N VAL A 391 -4.72 3.59 7.86
CA VAL A 391 -5.77 3.28 8.86
C VAL A 391 -7.10 3.12 8.15
N HIS A 392 -7.50 4.11 7.34
CA HIS A 392 -8.78 4.06 6.63
C HIS A 392 -8.84 2.90 5.63
N LEU A 393 -7.74 2.61 4.93
CA LEU A 393 -7.66 1.49 4.01
C LEU A 393 -7.80 0.15 4.74
N ALA A 394 -7.20 0.00 5.92
CA ALA A 394 -7.33 -1.19 6.75
C ALA A 394 -8.79 -1.49 7.10
N HIS A 395 -9.62 -0.47 7.32
CA HIS A 395 -11.06 -0.66 7.55
C HIS A 395 -11.83 -1.13 6.31
N LEU A 396 -11.36 -0.81 5.10
CA LEU A 396 -11.95 -1.34 3.88
C LEU A 396 -11.61 -2.83 3.71
N TYR A 397 -10.37 -3.21 3.99
CA TYR A 397 -9.92 -4.61 3.96
C TYR A 397 -10.46 -5.45 5.12
N GLY A 398 -10.61 -4.85 6.30
CA GLY A 398 -11.20 -5.46 7.49
C GLY A 398 -12.70 -5.68 7.39
N ALA A 399 -13.34 -5.18 6.33
CA ALA A 399 -14.77 -5.30 6.08
C ALA A 399 -15.20 -6.70 5.56
N GLY A 400 -14.36 -7.72 5.72
CA GLY A 400 -14.60 -9.10 5.31
C GLY A 400 -14.38 -9.30 3.81
N ASP A 401 -15.37 -9.85 3.12
CA ASP A 401 -15.28 -10.18 1.70
C ASP A 401 -15.56 -8.99 0.75
N LEU A 402 -15.75 -7.78 1.29
CA LEU A 402 -16.21 -6.62 0.54
C LEU A 402 -15.38 -6.37 -0.74
N LEU A 403 -14.06 -6.27 -0.62
CA LEU A 403 -13.20 -5.95 -1.76
C LEU A 403 -13.19 -7.04 -2.83
N ASP A 404 -13.31 -8.31 -2.46
CA ASP A 404 -13.41 -9.40 -3.44
C ASP A 404 -14.72 -9.33 -4.21
N LEU A 405 -15.82 -9.04 -3.52
CA LEU A 405 -17.12 -8.83 -4.16
C LEU A 405 -17.08 -7.62 -5.09
N VAL A 406 -16.50 -6.50 -4.65
CA VAL A 406 -16.31 -5.30 -5.46
C VAL A 406 -15.46 -5.59 -6.70
N TYR A 407 -14.37 -6.36 -6.59
CA TYR A 407 -13.56 -6.71 -7.75
C TYR A 407 -14.32 -7.59 -8.75
N VAL A 408 -15.11 -8.57 -8.29
CA VAL A 408 -15.96 -9.38 -9.18
C VAL A 408 -16.97 -8.49 -9.92
N MET A 409 -17.54 -7.49 -9.23
CA MET A 409 -18.50 -6.56 -9.81
C MET A 409 -17.88 -5.66 -10.90
N ILE A 410 -16.69 -5.09 -10.66
CA ILE A 410 -16.04 -4.20 -11.65
C ILE A 410 -15.47 -4.95 -12.85
N ARG A 411 -15.11 -6.23 -12.70
CA ARG A 411 -14.57 -7.08 -13.80
C ARG A 411 -15.65 -7.63 -14.72
N GLN A 412 -16.93 -7.50 -14.36
CA GLN A 412 -18.05 -8.07 -15.13
C GLN A 412 -17.92 -9.59 -15.34
N SER A 413 -17.40 -10.29 -14.33
CA SER A 413 -17.23 -11.75 -14.33
C SER A 413 -18.59 -12.48 -14.42
N PRO A 414 -18.64 -13.72 -14.94
CA PRO A 414 -19.86 -14.56 -14.91
C PRO A 414 -20.44 -14.75 -13.50
N ALA A 415 -19.63 -14.58 -12.45
CA ALA A 415 -20.05 -14.68 -11.05
C ALA A 415 -20.70 -13.39 -10.50
N ARG A 416 -20.99 -12.39 -11.35
CA ARG A 416 -21.52 -11.08 -10.94
C ARG A 416 -22.83 -11.18 -10.17
N ASP A 417 -23.79 -11.96 -10.65
CA ASP A 417 -25.11 -12.06 -10.00
C ASP A 417 -25.00 -12.64 -8.59
N THR A 418 -24.17 -13.67 -8.42
CA THR A 418 -23.87 -14.26 -7.11
C THR A 418 -23.16 -13.26 -6.20
N ALA A 419 -22.18 -12.51 -6.72
CA ALA A 419 -21.47 -11.49 -5.95
C ALA A 419 -22.39 -10.34 -5.52
N GLN A 420 -23.29 -9.92 -6.40
CA GLN A 420 -24.32 -8.92 -6.14
C GLN A 420 -25.27 -9.36 -5.02
N GLU A 421 -25.74 -10.62 -5.05
CA GLU A 421 -26.59 -11.13 -3.98
C GLU A 421 -25.84 -11.23 -2.64
N ARG A 422 -24.60 -11.72 -2.65
CA ARG A 422 -23.74 -11.75 -1.44
C ARG A 422 -23.50 -10.35 -0.88
N LEU A 423 -23.31 -9.35 -1.74
CA LEU A 423 -23.12 -7.97 -1.33
C LEU A 423 -24.38 -7.38 -0.68
N ARG A 424 -25.58 -7.69 -1.20
CA ARG A 424 -26.85 -7.32 -0.56
C ARG A 424 -27.00 -7.98 0.81
N GLN A 425 -26.66 -9.27 0.93
CA GLN A 425 -26.71 -10.00 2.20
C GLN A 425 -25.71 -9.42 3.22
N TRP A 426 -24.49 -9.13 2.77
CA TRP A 426 -23.45 -8.45 3.56
C TRP A 426 -23.96 -7.12 4.12
N ALA A 427 -24.62 -6.30 3.29
CA ALA A 427 -25.19 -5.02 3.72
C ALA A 427 -26.39 -5.16 4.67
N LYS A 428 -27.27 -6.14 4.42
CA LYS A 428 -28.44 -6.43 5.29
C LYS A 428 -28.02 -6.91 6.67
N HIS A 429 -26.94 -7.69 6.75
CA HIS A 429 -26.47 -8.26 8.02
C HIS A 429 -25.93 -7.19 8.98
N ASP A 430 -25.27 -6.15 8.46
CA ASP A 430 -24.60 -5.14 9.29
C ASP A 430 -24.65 -3.76 8.62
N ALA A 431 -25.77 -3.05 8.76
CA ALA A 431 -25.95 -1.71 8.20
C ALA A 431 -24.97 -0.69 8.80
N ARG A 432 -24.48 -0.90 10.03
CA ARG A 432 -23.45 -0.06 10.64
C ARG A 432 -22.13 -0.20 9.89
N ARG A 433 -21.76 -1.42 9.48
CA ARG A 433 -20.57 -1.67 8.66
C ARG A 433 -20.62 -0.97 7.31
N VAL A 434 -21.79 -0.91 6.66
CA VAL A 434 -21.96 -0.14 5.41
C VAL A 434 -21.61 1.34 5.63
N ARG A 435 -22.19 1.97 6.66
CA ARG A 435 -21.90 3.37 7.00
C ARG A 435 -20.44 3.61 7.38
N HIS A 436 -19.87 2.67 8.12
CA HIS A 436 -18.48 2.71 8.53
C HIS A 436 -17.51 2.67 7.33
N VAL A 437 -17.73 1.73 6.40
CA VAL A 437 -16.97 1.63 5.16
C VAL A 437 -17.12 2.90 4.31
N ALA A 438 -18.33 3.44 4.19
CA ALA A 438 -18.57 4.70 3.48
C ALA A 438 -17.77 5.87 4.08
N PHE A 439 -17.74 5.98 5.42
CA PHE A 439 -16.91 6.96 6.12
C PHE A 439 -15.42 6.79 5.80
N HIS A 440 -14.85 5.60 5.97
CA HIS A 440 -13.41 5.39 5.70
C HIS A 440 -13.04 5.64 4.24
N ALA A 441 -13.88 5.25 3.28
CA ALA A 441 -13.65 5.54 1.87
C ALA A 441 -13.67 7.05 1.58
N ALA A 442 -14.63 7.79 2.14
CA ALA A 442 -14.70 9.25 2.01
C ALA A 442 -13.48 9.95 2.63
N GLN A 443 -12.99 9.47 3.77
CA GLN A 443 -11.80 10.02 4.43
C GLN A 443 -10.54 9.84 3.58
N ILE A 444 -10.34 8.70 2.89
CA ILE A 444 -9.21 8.51 1.98
C ILE A 444 -9.24 9.56 0.85
N LEU A 445 -10.40 9.76 0.22
CA LEU A 445 -10.54 10.76 -0.84
C LEU A 445 -10.30 12.19 -0.33
N ALA A 446 -10.77 12.52 0.88
CA ALA A 446 -10.48 13.80 1.50
C ALA A 446 -8.99 14.00 1.78
N LEU A 447 -8.31 13.02 2.38
CA LEU A 447 -6.90 13.12 2.73
C LEU A 447 -6.04 13.44 1.51
N VAL A 448 -6.22 12.69 0.44
CA VAL A 448 -5.47 12.86 -0.81
C VAL A 448 -5.77 14.21 -1.47
N ARG A 449 -7.02 14.69 -1.39
CA ARG A 449 -7.42 15.98 -1.98
C ARG A 449 -6.80 17.17 -1.25
N HIS A 450 -6.58 17.08 0.06
CA HIS A 450 -6.00 18.17 0.86
C HIS A 450 -4.47 18.10 0.92
N TRP A 451 -3.88 16.90 0.95
CA TRP A 451 -2.43 16.70 0.95
C TRP A 451 -2.04 15.64 -0.08
N PRO A 452 -1.89 16.02 -1.37
CA PRO A 452 -1.42 15.09 -2.39
C PRO A 452 0.05 14.74 -2.13
N GLY A 453 0.31 13.49 -1.77
CA GLY A 453 1.67 13.01 -1.49
C GLY A 453 2.45 12.58 -2.74
N ASN A 454 1.75 12.26 -3.83
CA ASN A 454 2.32 11.68 -5.06
C ASN A 454 3.14 10.40 -4.82
N ALA A 455 2.88 9.72 -3.70
CA ALA A 455 3.53 8.46 -3.39
C ALA A 455 3.06 7.36 -4.37
N PRO A 456 3.93 6.41 -4.73
CA PRO A 456 3.62 5.36 -5.71
C PRO A 456 2.31 4.62 -5.45
N LEU A 457 2.01 4.37 -4.17
CA LEU A 457 0.86 3.58 -3.73
C LEU A 457 -0.43 4.40 -3.55
N GLU A 458 -0.35 5.73 -3.57
CA GLU A 458 -1.48 6.61 -3.27
C GLU A 458 -2.62 6.49 -4.29
N SER A 459 -2.27 6.26 -5.57
CA SER A 459 -3.25 6.04 -6.64
C SER A 459 -4.11 4.79 -6.40
N PHE A 460 -3.57 3.75 -5.78
CA PHE A 460 -4.33 2.57 -5.40
C PHE A 460 -5.32 2.91 -4.29
N ASN A 461 -4.92 3.70 -3.30
CA ASN A 461 -5.80 4.11 -2.21
C ASN A 461 -7.03 4.86 -2.74
N VAL A 462 -6.81 5.80 -3.67
CA VAL A 462 -7.90 6.54 -4.33
C VAL A 462 -8.79 5.63 -5.15
N PHE A 463 -8.20 4.71 -5.94
CA PHE A 463 -8.97 3.76 -6.73
C PHE A 463 -9.89 2.91 -5.85
N HIS A 464 -9.35 2.29 -4.79
CA HIS A 464 -10.13 1.48 -3.85
C HIS A 464 -11.22 2.28 -3.15
N ALA A 465 -10.88 3.46 -2.63
CA ALA A 465 -11.82 4.33 -1.95
C ALA A 465 -12.97 4.75 -2.88
N GLY A 466 -12.66 5.13 -4.12
CA GLY A 466 -13.65 5.54 -5.10
C GLY A 466 -14.62 4.43 -5.50
N VAL A 467 -14.12 3.24 -5.84
CA VAL A 467 -14.99 2.10 -6.21
C VAL A 467 -15.81 1.60 -5.03
N VAL A 468 -15.23 1.56 -3.82
CA VAL A 468 -15.94 1.16 -2.60
C VAL A 468 -17.00 2.19 -2.24
N LEU A 469 -16.71 3.49 -2.29
CA LEU A 469 -17.70 4.53 -1.99
C LEU A 469 -18.83 4.55 -3.01
N CYS A 470 -18.52 4.33 -4.30
CA CYS A 470 -19.52 4.16 -5.35
C CYS A 470 -20.46 2.98 -5.06
N CYS A 471 -19.91 1.85 -4.60
CA CYS A 471 -20.67 0.71 -4.12
C CYS A 471 -21.53 1.06 -2.89
N MET A 472 -20.98 1.81 -1.93
CA MET A 472 -21.70 2.21 -0.72
C MET A 472 -22.90 3.13 -1.02
N CYS A 473 -22.82 4.00 -2.03
CA CYS A 473 -23.96 4.84 -2.45
C CYS A 473 -25.23 4.02 -2.76
N VAL A 474 -25.07 2.76 -3.17
CA VAL A 474 -26.17 1.84 -3.49
C VAL A 474 -26.72 1.13 -2.26
N LEU A 475 -25.85 0.84 -1.31
CA LEU A 475 -26.14 0.04 -0.12
C LEU A 475 -26.61 0.91 1.05
N LEU A 476 -26.30 2.21 1.03
CA LEU A 476 -26.79 3.16 2.00
C LEU A 476 -28.33 3.26 1.91
N PRO A 477 -29.04 3.24 3.05
CA PRO A 477 -30.49 3.33 3.07
C PRO A 477 -30.93 4.67 2.46
N SER A 478 -31.82 4.61 1.47
CA SER A 478 -32.38 5.81 0.83
C SER A 478 -33.46 6.44 1.73
N ASN A 479 -33.47 7.77 1.84
CA ASN A 479 -34.46 8.52 2.62
C ASN A 479 -35.86 8.62 1.95
N GLN A 480 -36.15 7.79 0.94
CA GLN A 480 -37.34 7.94 0.08
C GLN A 480 -38.65 7.40 0.69
N THR A 481 -38.66 6.90 1.93
CA THR A 481 -39.84 6.24 2.53
C THR A 481 -40.82 7.15 3.27
N SER A 482 -40.77 8.47 3.11
CA SER A 482 -41.81 9.34 3.68
C SER A 482 -42.31 10.37 2.68
N GLU A 483 -43.53 10.18 2.16
CA GLU A 483 -44.39 11.22 1.56
C GLU A 483 -44.79 12.33 2.57
N VAL A 484 -44.04 12.49 3.65
CA VAL A 484 -44.18 13.63 4.55
C VAL A 484 -43.21 14.68 4.03
N VAL A 485 -43.77 15.75 3.45
CA VAL A 485 -43.05 16.96 3.09
C VAL A 485 -42.44 17.55 4.37
N PHE A 486 -41.25 17.08 4.74
CA PHE A 486 -40.45 17.76 5.74
C PHE A 486 -39.89 19.03 5.09
N PRO A 487 -39.87 20.18 5.80
CA PRO A 487 -39.20 21.37 5.31
C PRO A 487 -37.76 21.00 4.96
N ARG A 488 -37.24 21.51 3.84
CA ARG A 488 -35.82 21.36 3.40
C ARG A 488 -34.94 21.20 4.64
N ALA A 489 -34.34 20.01 4.81
CA ALA A 489 -33.43 19.73 5.91
C ALA A 489 -32.46 20.92 6.04
N ARG A 490 -32.37 21.52 7.23
CA ARG A 490 -31.44 22.64 7.45
C ARG A 490 -30.04 22.14 7.10
N ALA A 491 -29.15 23.03 6.66
CA ALA A 491 -27.75 22.65 6.36
C ALA A 491 -27.07 21.91 7.54
N ASP A 492 -27.55 22.12 8.78
CA ASP A 492 -27.15 21.43 10.02
C ASP A 492 -27.54 19.94 10.11
N ASP A 493 -28.48 19.44 9.30
CA ASP A 493 -28.90 18.02 9.32
C ASP A 493 -28.08 17.13 8.38
N ALA A 494 -27.19 17.72 7.57
CA ALA A 494 -26.34 16.97 6.64
C ALA A 494 -25.08 16.42 7.32
N VAL A 495 -24.75 15.16 7.06
CA VAL A 495 -23.54 14.50 7.55
C VAL A 495 -22.50 14.47 6.43
N ARG A 496 -21.46 15.29 6.58
CA ARG A 496 -20.35 15.38 5.62
C ARG A 496 -19.24 14.37 5.94
N LEU A 497 -19.22 13.23 5.24
CA LEU A 497 -18.32 12.11 5.56
C LEU A 497 -16.84 12.39 5.31
N ASP A 498 -16.53 13.37 4.48
CA ASP A 498 -15.16 13.74 4.08
C ASP A 498 -14.60 14.90 4.93
N HIS A 499 -15.26 15.24 6.04
CA HIS A 499 -14.76 16.20 7.04
C HIS A 499 -13.59 15.60 7.81
N LEU A 500 -12.49 16.35 7.88
CA LEU A 500 -11.27 15.94 8.58
C LEU A 500 -11.21 16.65 9.93
N ALA A 501 -11.10 15.88 11.02
CA ALA A 501 -11.23 16.42 12.37
C ALA A 501 -10.08 17.37 12.75
N MET A 502 -10.44 18.53 13.31
CA MET A 502 -9.46 19.49 13.85
C MET A 502 -8.78 18.97 15.11
N ASP A 503 -9.56 18.32 15.99
CA ASP A 503 -9.10 17.74 17.25
C ASP A 503 -10.01 16.58 17.69
N GLN A 504 -9.76 15.99 18.86
CA GLN A 504 -10.52 14.87 19.41
C GLN A 504 -11.97 15.24 19.80
N ASN A 505 -12.28 16.53 19.97
CA ASN A 505 -13.57 17.04 20.44
C ASN A 505 -14.39 17.70 19.31
N ASP A 506 -13.96 17.56 18.05
CA ASP A 506 -14.63 18.15 16.90
C ASP A 506 -16.12 17.73 16.83
N PRO A 507 -17.09 18.66 16.99
CA PRO A 507 -18.51 18.34 17.02
C PRO A 507 -19.02 17.75 15.71
N ARG A 508 -18.39 18.10 14.57
CA ARG A 508 -18.76 17.54 13.26
C ARG A 508 -18.30 16.09 13.18
N MET A 509 -17.09 15.78 13.65
CA MET A 509 -16.62 14.39 13.73
C MET A 509 -17.51 13.56 14.67
N ASN A 510 -17.89 14.11 15.82
CA ASN A 510 -18.82 13.45 16.75
C ASN A 510 -20.18 13.16 16.09
N SER A 511 -20.70 14.10 15.30
CA SER A 511 -21.93 13.92 14.51
C SER A 511 -21.79 12.81 13.46
N ILE A 512 -20.65 12.74 12.77
CA ILE A 512 -20.34 11.66 11.81
C ILE A 512 -20.28 10.30 12.52
N GLN A 513 -19.55 10.21 13.64
CA GLN A 513 -19.44 8.96 14.42
C GLN A 513 -20.79 8.50 14.98
N ALA A 514 -21.63 9.43 15.43
CA ALA A 514 -22.99 9.13 15.86
C ALA A 514 -23.83 8.58 14.70
N TRP A 515 -23.77 9.20 13.51
CA TRP A 515 -24.46 8.67 12.33
C TRP A 515 -23.91 7.30 11.88
N VAL A 516 -22.60 7.09 11.90
CA VAL A 516 -22.01 5.78 11.59
C VAL A 516 -22.54 4.72 12.55
N ARG A 517 -22.55 5.00 13.86
CA ARG A 517 -23.03 4.07 14.89
C ARG A 517 -24.53 3.82 14.79
N ASP A 518 -25.33 4.87 14.83
CA ASP A 518 -26.78 4.80 15.07
C ASP A 518 -27.60 4.89 13.78
N GLY A 519 -27.04 5.44 12.71
CA GLY A 519 -27.75 5.72 11.46
C GLY A 519 -28.67 6.93 11.58
N GLY A 520 -29.83 6.85 10.92
CA GLY A 520 -30.87 7.88 10.95
C GLY A 520 -31.15 8.53 9.60
N HIS A 521 -32.26 9.26 9.54
CA HIS A 521 -32.73 9.99 8.36
C HIS A 521 -31.97 11.31 8.19
N ARG A 522 -30.71 11.22 7.78
CA ARG A 522 -29.87 12.38 7.47
C ARG A 522 -29.44 12.35 6.03
N THR A 523 -29.27 13.53 5.44
CA THR A 523 -28.62 13.65 4.14
C THR A 523 -27.14 13.43 4.33
N VAL A 524 -26.56 12.51 3.57
CA VAL A 524 -25.13 12.15 3.70
C VAL A 524 -24.40 12.68 2.48
N CYS A 525 -23.35 13.47 2.68
CA CYS A 525 -22.66 14.18 1.61
C CYS A 525 -21.14 14.03 1.71
N ILE A 526 -20.47 14.38 0.62
CA ILE A 526 -19.02 14.63 0.56
C ILE A 526 -18.78 15.90 -0.26
N PHE A 527 -17.54 16.37 -0.36
CA PHE A 527 -17.21 17.49 -1.24
C PHE A 527 -17.71 17.27 -2.67
N GLY A 528 -18.44 18.25 -3.19
CA GLY A 528 -19.00 18.23 -4.55
C GLY A 528 -20.26 17.36 -4.73
N ILE A 529 -20.67 16.57 -3.72
CA ILE A 529 -21.83 15.66 -3.81
C ILE A 529 -22.73 15.83 -2.60
N ASN A 530 -23.90 16.42 -2.83
CA ASN A 530 -24.82 16.84 -1.77
C ASN A 530 -25.62 15.70 -1.13
N ASP A 531 -25.79 14.57 -1.80
CA ASP A 531 -26.49 13.40 -1.27
C ASP A 531 -25.92 12.12 -1.91
N LEU A 532 -25.40 11.21 -1.09
CA LEU A 532 -24.83 9.93 -1.54
C LEU A 532 -25.89 8.86 -1.83
N THR A 533 -27.16 9.09 -1.49
CA THR A 533 -28.23 8.09 -1.61
C THR A 533 -29.02 8.21 -2.92
N ILE A 534 -28.89 9.34 -3.62
CA ILE A 534 -29.55 9.58 -4.91
C ILE A 534 -28.99 8.68 -6.01
N THR A 535 -29.77 8.46 -7.07
CA THR A 535 -29.37 7.59 -8.19
C THR A 535 -28.09 8.08 -8.90
N MET A 536 -27.89 9.40 -8.99
CA MET A 536 -26.72 9.98 -9.67
C MET A 536 -25.44 9.95 -8.84
N ALA A 537 -25.52 9.72 -7.52
CA ALA A 537 -24.39 9.81 -6.61
C ALA A 537 -23.23 8.88 -7.00
N GLN A 538 -23.56 7.68 -7.48
CA GLN A 538 -22.56 6.70 -7.91
C GLN A 538 -21.67 7.23 -9.02
N ARG A 539 -22.28 7.86 -10.03
CA ARG A 539 -21.58 8.46 -11.15
C ARG A 539 -20.77 9.65 -10.69
N GLN A 540 -21.34 10.51 -9.85
CA GLN A 540 -20.65 11.68 -9.29
C GLN A 540 -19.42 11.27 -8.45
N VAL A 541 -19.51 10.19 -7.66
CA VAL A 541 -18.36 9.66 -6.90
C VAL A 541 -17.25 9.16 -7.82
N LEU A 542 -17.61 8.45 -8.90
CA LEU A 542 -16.62 7.98 -9.88
C LEU A 542 -15.99 9.15 -10.64
N GLU A 543 -16.76 10.18 -11.00
CA GLU A 543 -16.25 11.39 -11.64
C GLU A 543 -15.28 12.16 -10.72
N LEU A 544 -15.64 12.33 -9.44
CA LEU A 544 -14.75 12.90 -8.42
C LEU A 544 -13.47 12.06 -8.26
N THR A 545 -13.58 10.74 -8.24
CA THR A 545 -12.43 9.83 -8.14
C THR A 545 -11.51 9.99 -9.36
N ALA A 546 -12.08 10.08 -10.57
CA ALA A 546 -11.32 10.30 -11.80
C ALA A 546 -10.66 11.68 -11.85
N GLU A 547 -11.26 12.70 -11.23
CA GLU A 547 -10.64 14.01 -11.05
C GLU A 547 -9.42 13.93 -10.14
N ILE A 548 -9.55 13.31 -8.96
CA ILE A 548 -8.44 13.14 -8.01
C ILE A 548 -7.27 12.37 -8.66
N LEU A 549 -7.57 11.24 -9.32
CA LEU A 549 -6.56 10.48 -10.08
C LEU A 549 -5.96 11.29 -11.23
N GLY A 550 -6.78 12.15 -11.86
CA GLY A 550 -6.35 13.07 -12.91
C GLY A 550 -5.39 14.14 -12.40
N ASN A 551 -5.39 14.47 -11.11
CA ASN A 551 -4.44 15.41 -10.53
C ASN A 551 -3.12 14.75 -10.09
N MET A 552 -3.08 13.41 -10.03
CA MET A 552 -1.87 12.65 -9.73
C MET A 552 -1.04 12.44 -11.00
N GLN A 553 0.01 13.23 -11.18
CA GLN A 553 0.79 13.28 -12.43
C GLN A 553 2.14 12.55 -12.38
N VAL A 554 2.56 12.06 -11.20
CA VAL A 554 3.89 11.47 -11.01
C VAL A 554 3.97 10.03 -11.51
N TRP A 555 2.98 9.19 -11.17
CA TRP A 555 3.00 7.76 -11.47
C TRP A 555 1.93 7.42 -12.50
N GLY A 556 2.33 6.76 -13.60
CA GLY A 556 1.42 6.47 -14.71
C GLY A 556 0.24 5.56 -14.34
N VAL A 557 0.33 4.82 -13.23
CA VAL A 557 -0.78 3.99 -12.72
C VAL A 557 -2.03 4.82 -12.39
N SER A 558 -1.88 6.11 -12.02
CA SER A 558 -3.01 7.00 -11.78
C SER A 558 -3.88 7.18 -13.03
N GLN A 559 -3.24 7.37 -14.20
CA GLN A 559 -3.92 7.54 -15.48
C GLN A 559 -4.58 6.25 -15.95
N TYR A 560 -3.95 5.10 -15.67
CA TYR A 560 -4.54 3.79 -15.91
C TYR A 560 -5.82 3.59 -15.06
N PHE A 561 -5.75 3.86 -13.75
CA PHE A 561 -6.93 3.80 -12.89
C PHE A 561 -8.01 4.80 -13.26
N ARG A 562 -7.63 6.02 -13.65
CA ARG A 562 -8.56 7.05 -14.12
C ARG A 562 -9.36 6.55 -15.33
N LYS A 563 -8.71 5.89 -16.28
CA LYS A 563 -9.37 5.29 -17.44
C LYS A 563 -10.42 4.25 -17.02
N ILE A 564 -10.05 3.33 -16.13
CA ILE A 564 -10.97 2.32 -15.59
C ILE A 564 -12.17 2.99 -14.91
N ILE A 565 -11.94 3.98 -14.05
CA ILE A 565 -13.02 4.69 -13.34
C ILE A 565 -13.99 5.40 -14.31
N LEU A 566 -13.46 6.05 -15.35
CA LEU A 566 -14.28 6.69 -16.39
C LEU A 566 -15.08 5.69 -17.22
N ASP A 567 -14.56 4.49 -17.45
CA ASP A 567 -15.31 3.44 -18.13
C ASP A 567 -16.39 2.83 -17.23
N LEU A 568 -16.12 2.67 -15.93
CA LEU A 568 -17.11 2.24 -14.95
C LEU A 568 -18.25 3.26 -14.81
N SER A 569 -17.96 4.56 -14.87
CA SER A 569 -18.98 5.62 -14.74
C SER A 569 -19.98 5.63 -15.90
N ARG A 570 -19.59 5.11 -17.07
CA ARG A 570 -20.45 4.94 -18.25
C ARG A 570 -21.33 3.68 -18.21
N LYS A 571 -20.86 2.61 -17.54
CA LYS A 571 -21.44 1.26 -17.62
C LYS A 571 -22.37 0.87 -16.46
N THR A 572 -22.53 1.73 -15.44
CA THR A 572 -23.36 1.49 -14.23
C THR A 572 -23.27 0.04 -13.69
N PRO A 573 -22.08 -0.43 -13.28
CA PRO A 573 -21.86 -1.84 -12.89
C PRO A 573 -22.66 -2.29 -11.65
N TRP A 574 -23.33 -1.37 -10.97
CA TRP A 574 -24.06 -1.62 -9.74
C TRP A 574 -25.58 -1.65 -9.92
N ASP A 575 -26.07 -1.61 -11.17
CA ASP A 575 -27.49 -1.72 -11.45
C ASP A 575 -28.08 -3.00 -10.83
N GLY A 576 -29.18 -2.84 -10.10
CA GLY A 576 -29.83 -3.90 -9.35
C GLY A 576 -29.24 -4.19 -7.97
N VAL A 577 -28.08 -3.68 -7.57
CA VAL A 577 -27.51 -3.93 -6.22
C VAL A 577 -28.37 -3.30 -5.12
N ARG A 578 -29.17 -2.26 -5.42
CA ARG A 578 -30.08 -1.64 -4.44
C ARG A 578 -30.97 -2.72 -3.80
N PRO A 579 -30.98 -2.85 -2.46
CA PRO A 579 -31.95 -3.73 -1.82
C PRO A 579 -33.36 -3.25 -2.17
N ALA A 580 -34.24 -4.17 -2.55
CA ALA A 580 -35.67 -3.89 -2.60
C ALA A 580 -36.16 -3.65 -1.16
N PHE A 581 -35.98 -2.44 -0.66
CA PHE A 581 -36.71 -2.00 0.53
C PHE A 581 -38.16 -1.88 0.09
N LEU A 582 -39.00 -2.79 0.59
CA LEU A 582 -40.46 -2.88 0.45
C LEU A 582 -41.02 -1.83 -0.52
N ARG A 583 -41.25 -2.23 -1.79
CA ARG A 583 -42.39 -1.67 -2.51
C ARG A 583 -43.58 -1.97 -1.60
N VAL A 584 -44.07 -0.96 -0.90
CA VAL A 584 -45.45 -1.00 -0.42
C VAL A 584 -46.26 -1.09 -1.71
N GLU A 585 -46.68 -2.30 -2.04
CA GLU A 585 -47.71 -2.51 -3.03
C GLU A 585 -48.89 -1.66 -2.57
N LYS A 586 -49.23 -0.66 -3.39
CA LYS A 586 -50.48 0.08 -3.24
C LYS A 586 -51.59 -0.95 -3.42
N ALA A 587 -52.18 -1.37 -2.31
CA ALA A 587 -53.52 -1.93 -2.26
C ALA A 587 -54.51 -0.78 -2.08
#